data_AF-A0A349PWW5-F1
#
_entry.id   AF-A0A349PWW5-F1
#
_cell.length_a   1.000
_cell.length_b   1.000
_cell.length_c   1.000
_cell.angle_alpha   90.00
_cell.angle_beta   90.00
_cell.angle_gamma   90.00
#
_symmetry.space_group_name_H-M   'P 1'
#
loop_
_entity.id
_entity.type
_entity.pdbx_description
1 polymer ?
#
loop_
_entity_poly.entity_id
_entity_poly.type
_entity_poly.pdbx_seq_one_letter_code
_entity_poly.pdbx_strand_id
1 'polypeptide(L)'
;MPNHVHLIIVIRAPDGGVRAPRPTYLPSVVRSIKAMVTREVGHSVWQASFYDHIIRSRPDYLRIWQYIDENPARWAEDEYYSM
;
A
#
# COMPACT_ATOMS: atom_id res chain seq x y z
N MET A 1 -2.07 10.80 -2.64
CA MET A 1 -1.96 12.22 -2.25
C MET A 1 -0.51 12.65 -2.44
N PRO A 2 -0.18 13.95 -2.45
CA PRO A 2 1.19 14.41 -2.71
C PRO A 2 2.25 13.85 -1.76
N ASN A 3 1.90 13.53 -0.51
CA ASN A 3 2.84 13.05 0.52
C ASN A 3 2.72 11.55 0.86
N HIS A 4 1.67 10.85 0.44
CA HIS A 4 1.47 9.43 0.71
C HIS A 4 0.61 8.72 -0.34
N VAL A 5 0.74 7.39 -0.40
CA VAL A 5 0.04 6.53 -1.35
C VAL A 5 -0.74 5.45 -0.61
N HIS A 6 -1.94 5.13 -1.11
CA HIS A 6 -2.75 4.00 -0.67
C HIS A 6 -2.82 2.95 -1.78
N LEU A 7 -2.73 1.68 -1.41
CA LEU A 7 -2.71 0.56 -2.36
C LEU A 7 -3.61 -0.57 -1.84
N ILE A 8 -4.47 -1.11 -2.69
CA ILE A 8 -5.14 -2.39 -2.46
C ILE A 8 -4.33 -3.47 -3.18
N ILE A 9 -3.77 -4.41 -2.42
CA ILE A 9 -2.92 -5.48 -2.96
C ILE A 9 -3.59 -6.82 -2.72
N VAL A 10 -3.76 -7.60 -3.79
CA VAL A 10 -4.22 -8.99 -3.72
C VAL A 10 -3.03 -9.90 -3.91
N ILE A 11 -2.60 -10.57 -2.84
CA ILE A 11 -1.54 -11.57 -2.90
C ILE A 11 -2.20 -12.93 -3.12
N ARG A 12 -2.02 -13.48 -4.32
CA ARG A 12 -2.45 -14.85 -4.62
C ARG A 12 -1.32 -15.80 -4.26
N ALA A 13 -1.61 -16.80 -3.42
CA ALA A 13 -0.68 -17.91 -3.29
C ALA A 13 -0.62 -18.66 -4.64
N PRO A 14 0.55 -19.12 -5.08
CA PRO A 14 0.61 -20.00 -6.25
C PRO A 14 -0.18 -21.29 -5.96
N ASP A 15 -0.94 -21.76 -6.96
CA ASP A 15 -1.67 -23.01 -6.89
C ASP A 15 -0.68 -24.19 -6.82
N GLY A 16 -0.47 -24.73 -5.62
CA GLY A 16 0.08 -26.09 -5.43
C GLY A 16 1.62 -26.23 -5.37
N GLY A 17 2.06 -26.92 -4.32
CA GLY A 17 3.40 -27.48 -4.16
C GLY A 17 3.93 -27.33 -2.73
N VAL A 18 4.18 -28.44 -2.03
CA VAL A 18 4.75 -28.54 -0.66
C VAL A 18 6.13 -27.83 -0.52
N ARG A 19 6.65 -27.24 -1.61
CA ARG A 19 7.94 -26.53 -1.69
C ARG A 19 7.86 -25.10 -2.23
N ALA A 20 6.67 -24.56 -2.52
CA ALA A 20 6.57 -23.14 -2.87
C ALA A 20 7.02 -22.31 -1.64
N PRO A 21 7.93 -21.32 -1.80
CA PRO A 21 8.29 -20.43 -0.70
C PRO A 21 6.99 -19.84 -0.13
N ARG A 22 6.87 -19.84 1.20
CA ARG A 22 5.70 -19.35 1.94
C ARG A 22 5.17 -18.05 1.32
N PRO A 23 3.84 -17.83 1.30
CA PRO A 23 3.22 -16.69 0.63
C PRO A 23 3.99 -15.40 0.94
N THR A 24 4.37 -14.71 -0.14
CA THR A 24 5.21 -13.51 -0.14
C THR A 24 4.84 -12.59 1.01
N TYR A 25 5.77 -12.40 1.96
CA TYR A 25 5.57 -11.54 3.12
C TYR A 25 5.30 -10.11 2.59
N LEU A 26 4.13 -9.54 2.88
CA LEU A 26 3.74 -8.17 2.47
C LEU A 26 4.88 -7.16 2.68
N PRO A 27 5.64 -7.19 3.79
CA PRO A 27 6.82 -6.34 3.97
C PRO A 27 7.91 -6.50 2.90
N SER A 28 8.12 -7.68 2.33
CA SER A 28 9.06 -7.88 1.22
C SER A 28 8.60 -7.17 -0.06
N VAL A 29 7.29 -7.23 -0.36
CA VAL A 29 6.71 -6.51 -1.50
C VAL A 29 6.86 -5.00 -1.32
N VAL A 30 6.46 -4.49 -0.14
CA VAL A 30 6.59 -3.05 0.18
C VAL A 30 8.06 -2.62 0.16
N ARG A 31 8.98 -3.43 0.68
CA ARG A 31 10.42 -3.15 0.63
C ARG A 31 10.92 -3.03 -0.81
N SER A 32 10.53 -3.95 -1.68
CA SER A 32 10.94 -3.91 -3.10
C SER A 32 10.40 -2.67 -3.80
N ILE A 33 9.12 -2.31 -3.59
CA ILE A 33 8.53 -1.09 -4.14
C ILE A 33 9.30 0.15 -3.65
N LYS A 34 9.51 0.27 -2.34
CA LYS A 34 10.24 1.40 -1.76
C LYS A 34 11.65 1.51 -2.33
N ALA A 35 12.37 0.39 -2.42
CA ALA A 35 13.73 0.35 -2.95
C ALA A 35 13.81 0.72 -4.44
N MET A 36 12.88 0.24 -5.26
CA MET A 36 12.83 0.57 -6.69
C MET A 36 12.62 2.07 -6.91
N VAL A 37 11.65 2.67 -6.20
CA VAL A 37 11.37 4.11 -6.30
C VAL A 37 12.53 4.95 -5.76
N THR A 38 13.11 4.58 -4.62
CA THR A 38 14.31 5.26 -4.08
C THR A 38 15.47 5.25 -5.08
N ARG A 39 15.67 4.13 -5.79
CA ARG A 39 16.71 4.02 -6.82
C ARG A 39 16.44 4.91 -8.02
N GLU A 40 15.18 5.02 -8.44
CA GLU A 40 14.78 5.84 -9.60
C GLU A 40 14.84 7.34 -9.29
N VAL A 41 14.42 7.74 -8.08
CA VAL A 41 14.45 9.15 -7.63
C VAL A 41 15.86 9.56 -7.16
N GLY A 42 16.73 8.61 -6.82
CA GLY A 42 18.11 8.87 -6.38
C GLY A 42 18.28 9.18 -4.89
N HIS A 43 17.19 9.28 -4.13
CA HIS A 43 17.20 9.40 -2.67
C HIS A 43 15.93 8.78 -2.05
N SER A 44 15.96 8.53 -0.74
CA SER A 44 14.78 8.00 -0.05
C SER A 44 13.73 9.09 0.13
N VAL A 45 12.50 8.81 -0.32
CA VAL A 45 11.31 9.65 -0.14
C VAL A 45 10.32 9.07 0.87
N TRP A 46 10.59 7.86 1.34
CA TRP A 46 9.65 7.09 2.14
C TRP A 46 9.83 7.36 3.64
N GLN A 47 8.72 7.50 4.35
CA GLN A 47 8.70 7.33 5.80
C GLN A 47 9.07 5.90 6.21
N ALA A 48 9.58 5.76 7.44
CA ALA A 48 9.83 4.47 8.05
C ALA A 48 8.52 3.68 8.26
N SER A 49 8.57 2.36 8.11
CA SER A 49 7.39 1.48 8.21
C SER A 49 6.28 1.79 7.19
N PHE A 50 5.14 1.11 7.30
CA PHE A 50 3.93 1.34 6.54
C PHE A 50 2.72 0.87 7.36
N TYR A 51 1.53 1.39 7.04
CA TYR A 51 0.28 0.91 7.59
C TYR A 51 -0.29 -0.20 6.69
N ASP A 52 -0.78 -1.28 7.29
CA ASP A 52 -1.49 -2.34 6.58
C ASP A 52 -2.82 -2.68 7.25
N HIS A 53 -3.79 -3.09 6.43
CA HIS A 53 -5.11 -3.53 6.87
C HIS A 53 -5.57 -4.72 6.01
N ILE A 54 -5.98 -5.81 6.67
CA ILE A 54 -6.46 -7.01 5.99
C ILE A 54 -7.94 -6.85 5.67
N ILE A 55 -8.26 -6.74 4.38
CA ILE A 55 -9.64 -6.68 3.88
C ILE A 55 -10.26 -8.09 3.90
N ARG A 56 -11.21 -8.33 4.80
CA ARG A 56 -11.79 -9.68 5.02
C ARG A 56 -13.22 -9.85 4.50
N SER A 57 -13.86 -8.78 4.05
CA SER A 57 -15.26 -8.82 3.64
C SER A 57 -15.56 -7.78 2.57
N ARG A 58 -16.67 -8.00 1.85
CA ARG A 58 -17.14 -7.05 0.83
C ARG A 58 -17.48 -5.67 1.40
N PRO A 59 -18.19 -5.53 2.54
CA PRO A 59 -18.43 -4.21 3.13
C PRO A 59 -17.13 -3.48 3.50
N ASP A 60 -16.12 -4.21 3.98
CA ASP A 60 -14.82 -3.65 4.31
C ASP A 60 -14.07 -3.16 3.07
N TYR A 61 -14.06 -3.98 2.01
CA TYR A 61 -13.52 -3.61 0.72
C TYR A 61 -14.15 -2.33 0.18
N LEU A 62 -15.49 -2.23 0.19
CA LEU A 62 -16.20 -1.06 -0.33
C LEU A 62 -15.85 0.22 0.44
N ARG A 63 -15.72 0.14 1.77
CA ARG A 63 -15.33 1.28 2.59
C ARG A 63 -13.93 1.76 2.26
N ILE A 64 -12.98 0.85 2.14
CA ILE A 64 -11.58 1.18 1.84
C ILE A 64 -11.45 1.70 0.41
N TRP A 65 -12.15 1.08 -0.53
CA TRP A 65 -12.23 1.55 -1.91
C TRP A 65 -12.73 2.99 -1.98
N GLN A 66 -13.88 3.25 -1.35
CA GLN A 66 -14.47 4.59 -1.30
C GLN A 66 -13.52 5.60 -0.65
N TYR A 67 -12.87 5.24 0.47
CA TYR A 67 -11.88 6.10 1.10
C TYR A 67 -10.74 6.46 0.14
N ILE A 68 -10.17 5.49 -0.59
CA ILE A 68 -9.07 5.74 -1.53
C ILE A 68 -9.52 6.65 -2.69
N ASP A 69 -10.73 6.44 -3.20
CA ASP A 69 -11.30 7.22 -4.30
C ASP A 69 -11.60 8.67 -3.90
N GLU A 70 -12.13 8.88 -2.69
CA GLU A 70 -12.52 10.20 -2.19
C GLU A 70 -11.34 11.00 -1.61
N ASN A 71 -10.28 10.34 -1.12
CA ASN A 71 -9.21 11.03 -0.41
C ASN A 71 -8.50 12.13 -1.23
N PRO A 72 -8.21 11.95 -2.54
CA PRO A 72 -7.64 13.02 -3.36
C PRO A 72 -8.49 14.30 -3.38
N ALA A 73 -9.83 14.17 -3.41
CA ALA A 73 -10.74 15.32 -3.38
C ALA A 73 -10.79 15.97 -1.99
N ARG A 74 -10.62 15.16 -0.94
CA ARG A 74 -10.62 15.60 0.46
C ARG A 74 -9.23 15.99 0.97
N TRP A 75 -8.24 16.08 0.10
CA TRP A 75 -6.85 16.35 0.48
C TRP A 75 -6.67 17.67 1.24
N ALA A 76 -7.47 18.69 0.91
CA ALA A 76 -7.44 19.97 1.62
C ALA A 76 -7.93 19.89 3.09
N GLU A 77 -8.58 18.79 3.48
CA GLU A 77 -9.05 18.52 4.84
C GLU A 77 -8.05 17.66 5.64
N ASP A 78 -6.95 17.23 5.04
CA ASP A 78 -5.97 16.34 5.68
C ASP A 78 -5.18 17.06 6.79
N GLU A 79 -4.91 16.37 7.89
CA GLU A 79 -4.17 16.92 9.04
C GLU A 79 -2.76 17.40 8.66
N TYR A 80 -2.17 16.82 7.61
CA TYR A 80 -0.86 17.19 7.09
C TYR A 80 -0.91 18.09 5.86
N TYR A 81 -2.09 18.66 5.54
CA TYR A 81 -2.20 19.68 4.52
C TYR A 81 -1.55 20.98 4.99
N SER A 82 -0.36 21.28 4.48
CA SER A 82 0.27 22.60 4.56
C SER A 82 0.13 23.29 3.22
N MET A 83 -0.46 24.50 3.24
CA MET A 83 -0.53 25.40 2.09
C MET A 83 0.84 26.00 1.76
#